data_AF-A0A9P4NLW0-F1
#
_entry.id   AF-A0A9P4NLW0-F1
#
_cell.length_a   1.000
_cell.length_b   1.000
_cell.length_c   1.000
_cell.angle_alpha   90.00
_cell.angle_beta   90.00
_cell.angle_gamma   90.00
#
_symmetry.space_group_name_H-M   'P 1'
#
loop_
_entity.id
_entity.type
_entity.pdbx_description
1 polymer ?
#
loop_
_entity_poly.entity_id
_entity_poly.type
_entity_poly.pdbx_seq_one_letter_code
_entity_poly.pdbx_strand_id
1 'polypeptide(L)'
;MAGRIANRVAEMAENVTFAERPRPGAADPAPEPQVNGKKPPRKLELRLPKGSEGVKFSAPFLDNTLSKMLALQNRMLKTGSSIAASDVDDEIKREQFEQSAELSRLIALICAEKARQGA
;
A
#
# COMPACT_ATOMS: atom_id res chain seq x y z
N MET A 1 13.23 -18.74 -6.94
CA MET A 1 14.24 -17.66 -7.02
C MET A 1 13.72 -16.28 -6.60
N ALA A 2 12.66 -16.17 -5.78
CA ALA A 2 12.22 -14.89 -5.19
C ALA A 2 12.71 -14.68 -3.73
N GLY A 3 13.05 -15.77 -3.03
CA GLY A 3 13.53 -15.71 -1.63
C GLY A 3 14.96 -15.20 -1.44
N ARG A 4 15.71 -14.91 -2.51
CA ARG A 4 17.10 -14.39 -2.40
C ARG A 4 17.21 -12.87 -2.60
N ILE A 5 16.17 -12.21 -3.10
CA ILE A 5 16.18 -10.74 -3.31
C ILE A 5 15.76 -9.99 -2.04
N ALA A 6 14.89 -10.59 -1.22
CA ALA A 6 14.44 -10.00 0.05
C ALA A 6 15.57 -9.80 1.07
N ASN A 7 16.57 -10.70 1.11
CA ASN A 7 17.69 -10.57 2.05
C ASN A 7 18.71 -9.48 1.66
N ARG A 8 18.83 -9.12 0.36
CA ARG A 8 19.79 -8.09 -0.08
C ARG A 8 19.32 -6.66 0.16
N VAL A 9 18.01 -6.42 0.24
CA VAL A 9 17.46 -5.08 0.57
C VAL A 9 17.53 -4.81 2.07
N ALA A 10 17.44 -5.85 2.90
CA ALA A 10 17.59 -5.75 4.35
C ALA A 10 19.02 -5.36 4.77
N GLU A 11 20.05 -5.91 4.11
CA GLU A 11 21.46 -5.61 4.47
C GLU A 11 21.94 -4.21 4.07
N MET A 12 21.29 -3.54 3.11
CA MET A 12 21.72 -2.21 2.65
C MET A 12 21.19 -1.06 3.55
N ALA A 13 20.16 -1.35 4.36
CA ALA A 13 19.57 -0.38 5.29
C ALA A 13 20.33 -0.28 6.63
N GLU A 14 21.14 -1.29 6.98
CA GLU A 14 21.92 -1.29 8.23
C GLU A 14 23.23 -0.49 8.15
N ASN A 15 23.67 -0.10 6.94
CA ASN A 15 24.95 0.58 6.72
C ASN A 15 24.86 2.10 6.48
N VAL A 16 23.69 2.72 6.62
CA VAL A 16 23.53 4.19 6.49
C VAL A 16 22.98 4.79 7.78
N THR A 17 23.72 4.62 8.88
CA THR A 17 23.54 5.46 10.07
C THR A 17 24.87 5.76 10.75
N PHE A 18 25.18 7.05 10.79
CA PHE A 18 26.00 7.72 11.80
C PHE A 18 27.50 7.43 11.83
N ALA A 19 28.24 8.20 11.03
CA ALA A 19 29.62 8.56 11.33
C ALA A 19 29.79 10.08 11.25
N GLU A 20 29.51 10.78 12.35
CA GLU A 20 30.30 11.96 12.68
C GLU A 20 30.41 12.12 14.19
N ARG A 21 31.64 12.08 14.68
CA ARG A 21 32.04 12.34 16.07
C ARG A 21 33.17 13.36 16.02
N PRO A 22 33.09 14.41 16.86
CA PRO A 22 34.12 14.59 17.88
C PRO A 22 33.53 14.79 19.29
N ARG A 23 34.18 14.20 20.30
CA ARG A 23 34.09 14.56 21.75
C ARG A 23 35.11 15.71 22.03
N PRO A 24 35.33 16.28 23.24
CA PRO A 24 34.73 16.09 24.59
C PRO A 24 34.46 17.40 25.41
N GLY A 25 33.79 17.29 26.56
CA GLY A 25 33.75 18.33 27.62
C GLY A 25 32.40 18.34 28.35
N ALA A 26 32.24 17.65 29.48
CA ALA A 26 32.53 18.06 30.86
C ALA A 26 31.37 18.83 31.55
N ALA A 27 30.97 18.28 32.71
CA ALA A 27 30.25 18.87 33.85
C ALA A 27 28.72 19.10 33.81
N ASP A 28 28.01 18.39 34.70
CA ASP A 28 26.77 18.83 35.40
C ASP A 28 27.07 20.05 36.33
N PRO A 29 26.10 20.82 36.93
CA PRO A 29 24.64 20.60 37.09
C PRO A 29 23.68 21.85 36.96
N ALA A 30 22.36 21.57 37.03
CA ALA A 30 21.25 22.38 37.60
C ALA A 30 20.64 23.62 36.82
N PRO A 31 19.43 24.14 37.16
CA PRO A 31 18.25 24.13 36.28
C PRO A 31 17.66 25.54 35.96
N GLU A 32 16.54 25.54 35.20
CA GLU A 32 15.58 26.64 34.88
C GLU A 32 15.69 27.27 33.46
N PRO A 33 14.63 27.94 32.94
CA PRO A 33 13.43 27.34 32.38
C PRO A 33 13.26 27.76 30.91
N GLN A 34 13.28 26.81 29.96
CA GLN A 34 13.12 27.14 28.53
C GLN A 34 11.75 26.78 27.97
N VAL A 35 10.98 27.85 27.77
CA VAL A 35 9.86 27.98 26.84
C VAL A 35 10.35 27.69 25.42
N ASN A 36 10.39 26.43 25.01
CA ASN A 36 10.15 25.97 23.62
C ASN A 36 10.24 24.44 23.53
N GLY A 37 9.29 23.75 24.17
CA GLY A 37 9.21 22.29 24.10
C GLY A 37 8.70 21.84 22.73
N LYS A 38 9.61 21.52 21.80
CA LYS A 38 9.29 20.59 20.71
C LYS A 38 8.79 19.31 21.37
N LYS A 39 7.48 19.10 21.34
CA LYS A 39 6.84 17.90 21.90
C LYS A 39 7.56 16.70 21.29
N PRO A 40 8.20 15.83 22.10
CA PRO A 40 8.84 14.64 21.55
C PRO A 40 7.77 13.84 20.81
N PRO A 41 8.11 13.29 19.62
CA PRO A 41 7.14 12.54 18.82
C PRO A 41 6.53 11.46 19.70
N ARG A 42 5.20 11.51 19.85
CA ARG A 42 4.48 10.55 20.69
C ARG A 42 4.85 9.15 20.21
N LYS A 43 5.22 8.29 21.15
CA LYS A 43 5.44 6.87 20.91
C LYS A 43 4.26 6.38 20.07
N LEU A 44 4.55 5.81 18.90
CA LEU A 44 3.55 5.27 18.01
C LEU A 44 2.91 4.08 18.76
N GLU A 45 1.82 4.33 19.47
CA GLU A 45 1.08 3.25 20.12
C GLU A 45 0.43 2.43 19.00
N LEU A 46 1.11 1.36 18.62
CA LEU A 46 0.51 0.29 17.82
C LEU A 46 -0.53 -0.39 18.70
N ARG A 47 -1.72 0.20 18.78
CA ARG A 47 -2.91 -0.50 19.27
C ARG A 47 -3.20 -1.59 18.27
N LEU A 48 -2.72 -2.80 18.56
CA LEU A 48 -3.15 -4.00 17.85
C LEU A 48 -4.65 -4.17 18.17
N PRO A 49 -5.56 -4.03 17.18
CA PRO A 49 -6.98 -4.22 17.45
C PRO A 49 -7.20 -5.68 17.86
N LYS A 50 -7.66 -5.88 19.09
CA LYS A 50 -8.15 -7.18 19.56
C LYS A 50 -9.56 -7.38 19.03
N GLY A 51 -9.74 -8.32 18.12
CA GLY A 51 -11.05 -8.80 17.73
C GLY A 51 -11.04 -9.45 16.36
N SER A 52 -11.59 -10.66 16.29
CA SER A 52 -11.86 -11.44 15.08
C SER A 52 -12.97 -10.83 14.21
N GLU A 53 -12.89 -9.52 13.95
CA GLU A 53 -13.73 -8.89 12.94
C GLU A 53 -12.93 -8.81 11.64
N GLY A 54 -13.56 -9.13 10.52
CA GLY A 54 -12.92 -9.33 9.22
C GLY A 54 -11.87 -8.29 8.83
N VAL A 55 -10.95 -8.69 7.95
CA VAL A 55 -9.85 -7.85 7.45
C VAL A 55 -10.40 -6.51 6.92
N LYS A 56 -10.18 -5.42 7.67
CA LYS A 56 -10.54 -4.06 7.26
C LYS A 56 -9.38 -3.44 6.50
N PHE A 57 -9.64 -3.03 5.27
CA PHE A 57 -8.67 -2.31 4.45
C PHE A 57 -8.67 -0.81 4.79
N SER A 58 -7.53 -0.14 4.66
CA SER A 58 -7.48 1.30 4.89
C SER A 58 -8.15 2.07 3.73
N ALA A 59 -8.80 3.20 4.03
CA ALA A 59 -9.43 4.03 3.01
C ALA A 59 -8.46 4.46 1.88
N PRO A 60 -7.21 4.90 2.16
CA PRO A 60 -6.24 5.21 1.10
C PRO A 60 -5.88 4.01 0.22
N PHE A 61 -5.86 2.80 0.79
CA PHE A 61 -5.62 1.57 0.02
C PHE A 61 -6.78 1.27 -0.92
N LEU A 62 -8.03 1.36 -0.44
CA LEU A 62 -9.21 1.14 -1.28
C LEU A 62 -9.28 2.15 -2.43
N ASP A 63 -8.96 3.42 -2.18
CA ASP A 63 -8.94 4.46 -3.20
C ASP A 63 -7.87 4.22 -4.27
N ASN A 64 -6.65 3.87 -3.84
CA ASN A 64 -5.57 3.57 -4.77
C ASN A 64 -5.87 2.32 -5.59
N THR A 65 -6.43 1.29 -4.95
CA THR A 65 -6.81 0.03 -5.60
C THR A 65 -7.93 0.26 -6.60
N LEU A 66 -8.98 1.00 -6.23
CA LEU A 66 -10.10 1.33 -7.11
C LEU A 66 -9.62 2.09 -8.36
N SER A 67 -8.78 3.10 -8.19
CA SER A 67 -8.19 3.85 -9.30
C SER A 67 -7.39 2.96 -10.25
N LYS A 68 -6.55 2.06 -9.71
CA LYS A 68 -5.78 1.09 -10.50
C LYS A 68 -6.67 0.08 -11.24
N MET A 69 -7.72 -0.43 -10.59
CA MET A 69 -8.65 -1.38 -11.19
C MET A 69 -9.48 -0.73 -12.30
N LEU A 70 -9.91 0.52 -12.14
CA LEU A 70 -10.58 1.29 -13.20
C LEU A 70 -9.64 1.56 -14.38
N ALA A 71 -8.38 1.89 -14.12
CA ALA A 71 -7.37 2.04 -15.17
C ALA A 71 -7.12 0.72 -15.93
N LEU A 72 -7.08 -0.41 -15.20
CA LEU A 72 -6.96 -1.74 -15.79
C LEU A 72 -8.19 -2.10 -16.64
N GLN A 73 -9.40 -1.86 -16.15
CA GLN A 73 -10.64 -2.10 -16.90
C GLN A 73 -10.65 -1.35 -18.23
N ASN A 74 -10.25 -0.07 -18.23
CA ASN A 74 -10.14 0.71 -19.47
C ASN A 74 -9.10 0.14 -20.45
N ARG A 75 -7.99 -0.42 -19.96
CA ARG A 75 -7.02 -1.12 -20.82
C ARG A 75 -7.59 -2.43 -21.34
N MET A 76 -8.24 -3.22 -20.49
CA MET A 76 -8.86 -4.50 -20.90
C MET A 76 -9.98 -4.30 -21.93
N LEU A 77 -10.75 -3.22 -21.86
CA LEU A 77 -11.74 -2.89 -22.89
C LEU A 77 -11.08 -2.60 -24.25
N LYS A 78 -9.97 -1.84 -24.25
CA LYS A 78 -9.20 -1.58 -25.47
C LYS A 78 -8.60 -2.87 -26.05
N THR A 79 -7.91 -3.66 -25.22
CA THR A 79 -7.34 -4.94 -25.64
C THR A 79 -8.43 -5.92 -26.08
N GLY A 80 -9.56 -5.99 -25.37
CA GLY A 80 -10.71 -6.81 -25.70
C GLY A 80 -11.31 -6.44 -27.05
N SER A 81 -11.41 -5.14 -27.37
CA SER A 81 -11.84 -4.70 -28.71
C SER A 81 -10.88 -5.14 -29.82
N SER A 82 -9.56 -5.10 -29.57
CA SER A 82 -8.57 -5.58 -30.53
C SER A 82 -8.60 -7.10 -30.69
N ILE A 83 -8.86 -7.86 -29.62
CA ILE A 83 -8.98 -9.32 -29.65
C ILE A 83 -10.28 -9.73 -30.38
N ALA A 84 -11.38 -9.03 -30.12
CA ALA A 84 -12.66 -9.29 -30.79
C ALA A 84 -12.59 -9.02 -32.31
N ALA A 85 -11.81 -8.02 -32.73
CA ALA A 85 -11.56 -7.72 -34.15
C ALA A 85 -10.51 -8.66 -34.80
N SER A 86 -9.80 -9.46 -34.01
CA SER A 86 -8.78 -10.38 -34.50
C SER A 86 -9.38 -11.77 -34.76
N ASP A 87 -8.74 -12.52 -35.65
CA ASP A 87 -9.13 -13.88 -36.02
C ASP A 87 -8.59 -14.92 -35.01
N VAL A 88 -8.85 -14.64 -33.74
CA VAL A 88 -8.50 -15.49 -32.60
C VAL A 88 -9.66 -16.43 -32.29
N ASP A 89 -9.34 -17.60 -31.76
CA ASP A 89 -10.31 -18.62 -31.34
C ASP A 89 -11.38 -18.05 -30.40
N ASP A 90 -12.60 -18.56 -30.55
CA ASP A 90 -13.78 -18.11 -29.80
C ASP A 90 -13.67 -18.44 -28.31
N GLU A 91 -12.93 -19.51 -27.96
CA GLU A 91 -12.63 -19.83 -26.56
C GLU A 91 -11.86 -18.69 -25.88
N ILE A 92 -10.83 -18.15 -26.54
CA ILE A 92 -10.01 -17.05 -26.00
C ILE A 92 -10.84 -15.75 -25.91
N LYS A 93 -11.71 -15.49 -26.89
CA LYS A 93 -12.62 -14.33 -26.84
C LYS A 93 -13.57 -14.45 -25.65
N ARG A 94 -14.09 -15.64 -25.38
CA ARG A 94 -14.96 -15.91 -24.23
C ARG A 94 -14.23 -15.73 -22.90
N GLU A 95 -13.03 -16.30 -22.76
CA GLU A 95 -12.21 -16.15 -21.56
C GLU A 95 -11.90 -14.67 -21.27
N GLN A 96 -11.54 -13.89 -22.29
CA GLN A 96 -11.25 -12.47 -22.12
C GLN A 96 -12.48 -11.68 -21.64
N PHE A 97 -13.67 -12.04 -22.13
CA PHE A 97 -14.92 -11.45 -21.66
C PHE A 97 -15.22 -11.84 -20.21
N GLU A 98 -15.02 -13.10 -19.85
CA GLU A 98 -15.21 -13.61 -18.49
C GLU A 98 -14.26 -12.94 -17.49
N GLN A 99 -12.98 -12.78 -17.85
CA GLN A 99 -12.00 -12.04 -17.03
C GLN A 99 -12.40 -10.57 -16.84
N SER A 100 -12.95 -9.94 -17.89
CA SER A 100 -13.44 -8.56 -17.81
C SER A 100 -14.67 -8.43 -16.89
N ALA A 101 -15.53 -9.45 -16.89
CA ALA A 101 -16.70 -9.52 -16.00
C ALA A 101 -16.27 -9.73 -14.53
N GLU A 102 -15.33 -10.63 -14.27
CA GLU A 102 -14.78 -10.84 -12.92
C GLU A 102 -14.07 -9.60 -12.38
N LEU A 103 -13.30 -8.88 -13.20
CA LEU A 103 -12.72 -7.60 -12.81
C LEU A 103 -13.79 -6.58 -12.42
N SER A 104 -14.89 -6.53 -13.18
CA SER A 104 -16.02 -5.63 -12.89
C SER A 104 -16.70 -6.00 -11.57
N ARG A 105 -16.81 -7.29 -11.25
CA ARG A 105 -17.31 -7.79 -9.96
C ARG A 105 -16.41 -7.38 -8.80
N LEU A 106 -15.08 -7.48 -8.95
CA LEU A 106 -14.11 -7.03 -7.94
C LEU A 106 -14.22 -5.53 -7.67
N ILE A 107 -14.36 -4.72 -8.71
CA ILE A 107 -14.56 -3.26 -8.57
C ILE A 107 -15.82 -2.97 -7.76
N ALA A 108 -16.93 -3.66 -8.04
CA ALA A 108 -18.18 -3.49 -7.29
C ALA A 108 -18.01 -3.82 -5.79
N LEU A 109 -17.28 -4.89 -5.47
CA LEU A 109 -16.97 -5.25 -4.07
C LEU A 109 -16.12 -4.19 -3.38
N ILE A 110 -15.12 -3.63 -4.07
CA ILE A 110 -14.29 -2.53 -3.54
C ILE A 110 -15.15 -1.29 -3.29
N CYS A 111 -16.04 -0.94 -4.22
CA CYS A 111 -16.97 0.17 -4.06
C CYS A 111 -17.92 -0.04 -2.88
N ALA A 112 -18.47 -1.25 -2.71
CA ALA A 112 -19.32 -1.60 -1.57
C ALA A 112 -18.56 -1.49 -0.24
N GLU A 113 -17.30 -1.92 -0.21
CA GLU A 113 -16.46 -1.80 0.97
C GLU A 113 -16.13 -0.34 1.29
N LYS A 114 -15.82 0.46 0.27
CA LYS A 114 -15.60 1.91 0.44
C LYS A 114 -16.87 2.61 0.96
N ALA A 115 -18.05 2.25 0.44
CA ALA A 115 -19.31 2.80 0.90
C ALA A 115 -19.59 2.45 2.38
N ARG A 116 -19.23 1.24 2.81
CA ARG A 116 -19.31 0.83 4.23
C ARG A 116 -18.38 1.61 5.15
N GLN A 117 -17.25 2.13 4.65
CA GLN A 117 -16.32 2.94 5.44
C GLN A 117 -16.66 4.44 5.47
N GLY A 118 -17.49 4.91 4.53
CA GLY A 118 -17.91 6.31 4.42
C GLY A 118 -19.28 6.64 5.03
N ALA A 119 -20.03 5.62 5.47
CA ALA A 119 -21.24 5.75 6.28
C ALA A 119 -20.89 5.67 7.77
#